data_AF-A0A2E8RVX7-F1
#
_entry.id   AF-A0A2E8RVX7-F1
#
_cell.length_a   1.000
_cell.length_b   1.000
_cell.length_c   1.000
_cell.angle_alpha   90.00
_cell.angle_beta   90.00
_cell.angle_gamma   90.00
#
_symmetry.space_group_name_H-M   'P 1'
#
loop_
_entity.id
_entity.type
_entity.pdbx_description
1 polymer ?
#
loop_
_entity_poly.entity_id
_entity_poly.type
_entity_poly.pdbx_seq_one_letter_code
_entity_poly.pdbx_strand_id
1 'polypeptide(L)'
;MRNVILLLMLGLLGCQAGSPADESSAADVDTTEPVYDAAEWYTFEAGPFTVPAGEERFFCYSFVLEEDLWVDNIVLESRPVVHHLLHSVTRTPDPEGFFECDALFQNNWIPIFVAGTGDAAMAMPEGAGHILEKGTQLTMQLHLLNATPEEVTETVPLHFHKMATEPEYPVEMVIFGNMSIALPPGEESEVIGNCDSDSDMTIFSAFPHMHLLGRSMVVEAGPDEDSLVEVFRRDPYDFDDQFLSPMELSINEGDRVRVTCSYDNHHDEMVTFGESTTNEMCFFIGFATQATHQLAGCIGGGGNSFLPETCGDDPPNDIGLGAFCSKGGGECESGLMCTEDLEYTEGLDICLGFGCSSQADCGEGGICCSLDMGMPITLCLPPSCSFGLCEELD
;
A
#
# COMPACT_ATOMS: atom_id res chain seq x y z
N MET A 1 44.66 -23.57 -19.71
CA MET A 1 45.06 -24.71 -18.86
C MET A 1 44.14 -24.69 -17.66
N ARG A 2 42.89 -25.15 -17.79
CA ARG A 2 42.42 -26.55 -17.76
C ARG A 2 42.63 -27.15 -16.37
N ASN A 3 41.56 -27.19 -15.58
CA ASN A 3 41.30 -28.26 -14.63
C ASN A 3 39.78 -28.42 -14.47
N VAL A 4 39.29 -29.46 -15.15
CA VAL A 4 37.94 -30.01 -15.11
C VAL A 4 37.97 -31.11 -14.05
N ILE A 5 37.07 -31.06 -13.06
CA ILE A 5 36.85 -32.19 -12.15
C ILE A 5 35.69 -33.01 -12.73
N LEU A 6 36.07 -34.20 -13.19
CA LEU A 6 35.22 -35.24 -13.75
C LEU A 6 34.75 -36.13 -12.61
N LEU A 7 33.45 -36.18 -12.30
CA LEU A 7 32.91 -37.17 -11.37
C LEU A 7 32.40 -38.38 -12.15
N LEU A 8 33.03 -39.53 -11.92
CA LEU A 8 32.74 -40.82 -12.54
C LEU A 8 31.41 -41.39 -12.02
N MET A 9 30.59 -41.87 -12.96
CA MET A 9 29.58 -42.90 -12.71
C MET A 9 30.24 -44.23 -12.30
N LEU A 10 29.73 -44.86 -11.24
CA LEU A 10 29.89 -46.30 -11.01
C LEU A 10 28.51 -46.90 -10.71
N GLY A 11 28.05 -47.75 -11.61
CA GLY A 11 26.84 -48.56 -11.42
C GLY A 11 27.09 -49.74 -10.51
N LEU A 12 26.07 -50.12 -9.75
CA LEU A 12 25.94 -51.40 -9.07
C LEU A 12 24.52 -51.93 -9.31
N LEU A 13 24.43 -53.02 -10.05
CA LEU A 13 23.25 -53.89 -10.09
C LEU A 13 23.13 -54.65 -8.76
N GLY A 14 21.91 -54.74 -8.24
CA GLY A 14 21.51 -55.70 -7.21
C GLY A 14 19.99 -55.84 -7.20
N CYS A 15 19.50 -57.05 -7.50
CA CYS A 15 18.08 -57.41 -7.59
C CYS A 15 17.47 -57.87 -6.24
N GLN A 16 16.12 -57.88 -6.21
CA GLN A 16 15.18 -58.61 -5.32
C GLN A 16 14.95 -58.02 -3.92
N ALA A 17 13.72 -57.97 -3.37
CA ALA A 17 12.43 -58.55 -3.72
C ALA A 17 11.29 -57.66 -3.17
N GLY A 18 10.12 -57.72 -3.81
CA GLY A 18 8.96 -56.87 -3.51
C GLY A 18 8.13 -57.26 -2.28
N SER A 19 7.35 -56.27 -1.85
CA SER A 19 6.11 -56.41 -1.09
C SER A 19 5.05 -55.56 -1.80
N PRO A 20 3.77 -55.97 -1.85
CA PRO A 20 2.74 -55.26 -2.59
C PRO A 20 2.29 -54.05 -1.77
N ALA A 21 2.48 -52.84 -2.30
CA ALA A 21 1.79 -51.66 -1.81
C ALA A 21 0.65 -51.36 -2.77
N ASP A 22 -0.52 -51.11 -2.18
CA ASP A 22 -1.79 -50.82 -2.83
C ASP A 22 -1.66 -49.92 -4.06
N GLU A 23 -2.32 -50.32 -5.16
CA GLU A 23 -2.75 -49.40 -6.19
C GLU A 23 -3.83 -48.47 -5.61
N SER A 24 -3.42 -47.42 -4.88
CA SER A 24 -4.26 -46.23 -4.81
C SER A 24 -4.04 -45.50 -6.13
N SER A 25 -5.07 -45.45 -6.97
CA SER A 25 -5.09 -44.62 -8.16
C SER A 25 -4.53 -43.24 -7.84
N ALA A 26 -3.36 -42.93 -8.41
CA ALA A 26 -2.94 -41.54 -8.55
C ALA A 26 -4.08 -40.85 -9.29
N ALA A 27 -4.78 -39.95 -8.60
CA ALA A 27 -5.65 -39.02 -9.27
C ALA A 27 -4.78 -38.29 -10.29
N ASP A 28 -5.20 -38.29 -11.56
CA ASP A 28 -4.62 -37.41 -12.56
C ASP A 28 -4.64 -36.00 -11.98
N VAL A 29 -3.45 -35.46 -11.69
CA VAL A 29 -3.30 -34.03 -11.39
C VAL A 29 -3.60 -33.36 -12.72
N ASP A 30 -4.73 -32.66 -12.78
CA ASP A 30 -5.13 -31.89 -13.94
C ASP A 30 -4.11 -30.77 -14.14
N THR A 31 -3.24 -30.92 -15.13
CA THR A 31 -2.19 -29.95 -15.48
C THR A 31 -2.67 -28.92 -16.49
N THR A 32 -3.98 -28.68 -16.60
CA THR A 32 -4.48 -27.59 -17.46
C THR A 32 -4.26 -26.26 -16.75
N GLU A 33 -3.45 -25.40 -17.36
CA GLU A 33 -3.33 -23.98 -17.00
C GLU A 33 -4.73 -23.37 -16.82
N PRO A 34 -4.95 -22.51 -15.81
CA PRO A 34 -6.23 -21.86 -15.60
C PRO A 34 -6.64 -21.05 -16.84
N VAL A 35 -7.91 -21.13 -17.22
CA VAL A 35 -8.45 -20.40 -18.37
C VAL A 35 -9.19 -19.17 -17.86
N TYR A 36 -8.62 -17.99 -18.09
CA TYR A 36 -9.25 -16.71 -17.78
C TYR A 36 -10.10 -16.21 -18.96
N ASP A 37 -11.34 -16.67 -19.06
CA ASP A 37 -12.28 -16.22 -20.10
C ASP A 37 -12.69 -14.76 -19.88
N ALA A 38 -12.60 -13.92 -20.92
CA ALA A 38 -12.95 -12.50 -20.85
C ALA A 38 -14.44 -12.25 -20.51
N ALA A 39 -15.31 -13.25 -20.62
CA ALA A 39 -16.70 -13.15 -20.14
C ALA A 39 -16.77 -13.06 -18.60
N GLU A 40 -15.90 -13.78 -17.90
CA GLU A 40 -15.87 -13.89 -16.43
C GLU A 40 -14.73 -13.09 -15.81
N TRP A 41 -13.67 -12.81 -16.56
CA TRP A 41 -12.47 -12.14 -16.06
C TRP A 41 -12.19 -10.84 -16.82
N TYR A 42 -11.70 -9.85 -16.10
CA TYR A 42 -11.04 -8.67 -16.64
C TYR A 42 -9.53 -8.84 -16.44
N THR A 43 -8.71 -8.57 -17.44
CA THR A 43 -7.25 -8.76 -17.34
C THR A 43 -6.54 -7.45 -17.65
N PHE A 44 -5.76 -6.97 -16.68
CA PHE A 44 -4.80 -5.90 -16.91
C PHE A 44 -3.48 -6.53 -17.37
N GLU A 45 -2.93 -6.05 -18.48
CA GLU A 45 -1.66 -6.56 -19.02
C GLU A 45 -0.60 -5.46 -18.94
N ALA A 46 0.48 -5.74 -18.20
CA ALA A 46 1.68 -4.93 -18.20
C ALA A 46 2.72 -5.55 -19.14
N GLY A 47 3.23 -4.76 -20.08
CA GLY A 47 4.24 -5.17 -21.06
C GLY A 47 3.73 -5.32 -22.49
N PRO A 48 4.52 -5.96 -23.38
CA PRO A 48 5.79 -6.59 -23.08
C PRO A 48 6.86 -5.57 -22.66
N PHE A 49 7.70 -5.95 -21.70
CA PHE A 49 8.88 -5.18 -21.29
C PHE A 49 10.12 -6.08 -21.25
N THR A 50 11.29 -5.50 -21.04
CA THR A 50 12.55 -6.23 -21.00
C THR A 50 13.41 -5.77 -19.85
N VAL A 51 13.90 -6.72 -19.06
CA VAL A 51 14.78 -6.46 -17.91
C VAL A 51 16.15 -7.08 -18.20
N PRO A 52 17.21 -6.27 -18.34
CA PRO A 52 18.55 -6.79 -18.59
C PRO A 52 19.06 -7.68 -17.46
N ALA A 53 20.04 -8.52 -17.76
CA ALA A 53 20.68 -9.42 -16.79
C ALA A 53 21.28 -8.66 -15.60
N GLY A 54 20.97 -9.09 -14.38
CA GLY A 54 21.51 -8.52 -13.14
C GLY A 54 20.95 -7.15 -12.78
N GLU A 55 19.85 -6.72 -13.39
CA GLU A 55 19.27 -5.40 -13.17
C GLU A 55 17.95 -5.43 -12.40
N GLU A 56 17.69 -4.32 -11.72
CA GLU A 56 16.45 -3.98 -11.04
C GLU A 56 15.76 -2.84 -11.79
N ARG A 57 14.43 -2.89 -11.86
CA ARG A 57 13.59 -1.87 -12.51
C ARG A 57 12.26 -1.68 -11.79
N PHE A 58 11.69 -0.50 -11.94
CA PHE A 58 10.36 -0.16 -11.45
C PHE A 58 9.51 0.38 -12.60
N PHE A 59 8.53 -0.40 -13.03
CA PHE A 59 7.69 -0.10 -14.18
C PHE A 59 6.25 0.09 -13.74
N CYS A 60 5.61 1.15 -14.22
CA CYS A 60 4.20 1.41 -14.00
C CYS A 60 3.42 1.35 -15.31
N TYR A 61 2.20 0.82 -15.19
CA TYR A 61 1.21 0.77 -16.26
C TYR A 61 -0.10 1.31 -15.71
N SER A 62 -0.55 2.46 -16.22
CA SER A 62 -1.84 3.03 -15.82
C SER A 62 -2.92 2.82 -16.86
N PHE A 63 -4.13 2.49 -16.38
CA PHE A 63 -5.29 2.12 -17.17
C PHE A 63 -6.50 2.94 -16.71
N VAL A 64 -7.35 3.38 -17.63
CA VAL A 64 -8.63 4.02 -17.29
C VAL A 64 -9.76 3.05 -17.59
N LEU A 65 -10.62 2.80 -16.61
CA LEU A 65 -11.75 1.89 -16.79
C LEU A 65 -12.77 2.45 -17.78
N GLU A 66 -13.13 1.65 -18.79
CA GLU A 66 -14.14 2.03 -19.79
C GLU A 66 -15.58 1.72 -19.35
N GLU A 67 -15.74 0.90 -18.33
CA GLU A 67 -17.00 0.45 -17.73
C GLU A 67 -16.82 0.18 -16.23
N ASP A 68 -17.92 0.12 -15.49
CA ASP A 68 -17.90 -0.25 -14.08
C ASP A 68 -17.42 -1.70 -13.95
N LEU A 69 -16.60 -1.97 -12.94
CA LEU A 69 -15.98 -3.25 -12.69
C LEU A 69 -16.11 -3.61 -11.19
N TRP A 70 -16.81 -4.70 -10.92
CA TRP A 70 -16.98 -5.28 -9.59
C TRP A 70 -16.21 -6.58 -9.49
N VAL A 71 -15.43 -6.75 -8.42
CA VAL A 71 -14.36 -7.76 -8.38
C VAL A 71 -14.35 -8.45 -7.03
N ASP A 72 -14.49 -9.78 -7.00
CA ASP A 72 -14.43 -10.60 -5.78
C ASP A 72 -13.15 -11.45 -5.66
N ASN A 73 -12.33 -11.50 -6.73
CA ASN A 73 -11.09 -12.24 -6.72
C ASN A 73 -10.07 -11.61 -7.66
N ILE A 74 -8.82 -11.51 -7.21
CA ILE A 74 -7.69 -11.06 -8.02
C ILE A 74 -6.62 -12.14 -7.99
N VAL A 75 -6.10 -12.54 -9.15
CA VAL A 75 -5.13 -13.62 -9.31
C VAL A 75 -3.92 -13.15 -10.13
N LEU A 76 -2.74 -13.39 -9.58
CA LEU A 76 -1.44 -13.25 -10.23
C LEU A 76 -0.76 -14.62 -10.24
N GLU A 77 -0.47 -15.14 -11.42
CA GLU A 77 0.41 -16.30 -11.57
C GLU A 77 1.87 -15.84 -11.47
N SER A 78 2.74 -16.67 -10.89
CA SER A 78 4.16 -16.39 -10.76
C SER A 78 4.79 -16.07 -12.12
N ARG A 79 5.51 -14.94 -12.19
CA ARG A 79 6.24 -14.50 -13.36
C ARG A 79 7.72 -14.38 -13.04
N PRO A 80 8.62 -14.82 -13.94
CA PRO A 80 10.03 -14.50 -13.82
C PRO A 80 10.25 -13.00 -13.62
N VAL A 81 11.26 -12.67 -12.83
CA VAL A 81 11.70 -11.30 -12.51
C VAL A 81 10.69 -10.40 -11.78
N VAL A 82 9.41 -10.75 -11.64
CA VAL A 82 8.47 -9.99 -10.77
C VAL A 82 8.82 -10.28 -9.32
N HIS A 83 9.34 -9.26 -8.64
CA HIS A 83 9.67 -9.31 -7.21
C HIS A 83 8.48 -8.85 -6.37
N HIS A 84 7.90 -7.70 -6.72
CA HIS A 84 6.62 -7.24 -6.20
C HIS A 84 5.71 -6.72 -7.32
N LEU A 85 4.40 -6.85 -7.08
CA LEU A 85 3.36 -6.18 -7.84
C LEU A 85 2.45 -5.43 -6.87
N LEU A 86 2.21 -4.16 -7.17
CA LEU A 86 1.23 -3.34 -6.50
C LEU A 86 0.21 -2.87 -7.52
N HIS A 87 -1.08 -3.12 -7.28
CA HIS A 87 -2.14 -2.57 -8.12
C HIS A 87 -3.03 -1.65 -7.29
N SER A 88 -3.22 -0.43 -7.78
CA SER A 88 -3.79 0.66 -6.98
C SER A 88 -4.77 1.49 -7.78
N VAL A 89 -5.79 2.01 -7.11
CA VAL A 89 -6.55 3.17 -7.61
C VAL A 89 -5.70 4.43 -7.42
N THR A 90 -5.68 5.32 -8.39
CA THR A 90 -4.97 6.60 -8.30
C THR A 90 -5.92 7.72 -7.86
N ARG A 91 -5.56 8.52 -6.85
CA ARG A 91 -6.35 9.69 -6.41
C ARG A 91 -6.29 10.84 -7.42
N THR A 92 -5.14 11.00 -8.05
CA THR A 92 -4.84 11.94 -9.13
C THR A 92 -4.30 11.15 -10.33
N PRO A 93 -4.66 11.47 -11.57
CA PRO A 93 -4.24 10.66 -12.70
C PRO A 93 -2.72 10.67 -12.93
N ASP A 94 -2.12 9.49 -12.97
CA ASP A 94 -0.80 9.19 -13.51
C ASP A 94 -0.80 9.26 -15.06
N PRO A 95 0.39 9.31 -15.70
CA PRO A 95 0.51 9.13 -17.14
C PRO A 95 -0.13 7.81 -17.61
N GLU A 96 -1.04 7.90 -18.58
CA GLU A 96 -1.68 6.70 -19.13
C GLU A 96 -0.67 5.80 -19.86
N GLY A 97 -0.80 4.48 -19.67
CA GLY A 97 0.09 3.49 -20.25
C GLY A 97 1.39 3.34 -19.46
N PHE A 98 2.48 3.03 -20.17
CA PHE A 98 3.76 2.70 -19.55
C PHE A 98 4.58 3.95 -19.18
N PHE A 99 5.15 3.93 -17.98
CA PHE A 99 6.22 4.82 -17.55
C PHE A 99 7.15 4.13 -16.54
N GLU A 100 8.41 4.58 -16.47
CA GLU A 100 9.29 4.21 -15.37
C GLU A 100 8.89 5.01 -14.14
N CYS A 101 8.69 4.32 -13.03
CA CYS A 101 8.25 4.90 -11.77
C CYS A 101 9.20 4.42 -10.69
N ASP A 102 10.26 5.18 -10.40
CA ASP A 102 11.32 4.81 -9.45
C ASP A 102 10.85 4.84 -7.98
N ALA A 103 9.71 4.22 -7.67
CA ALA A 103 9.09 4.12 -6.36
C ALA A 103 8.31 2.79 -6.24
N LEU A 104 8.37 2.16 -5.06
CA LEU A 104 7.53 1.00 -4.71
C LEU A 104 6.07 1.40 -4.47
N PHE A 105 5.86 2.62 -3.98
CA PHE A 105 4.57 3.19 -3.61
C PHE A 105 4.63 4.71 -3.82
N GLN A 106 3.46 5.34 -4.02
CA GLN A 106 3.30 6.78 -3.98
C GLN A 106 2.05 7.11 -3.17
N ASN A 107 2.04 8.22 -2.42
CA ASN A 107 0.87 8.66 -1.63
C ASN A 107 -0.43 8.83 -2.44
N ASN A 108 -0.30 9.01 -3.75
CA ASN A 108 -1.42 9.09 -4.67
C ASN A 108 -2.13 7.75 -4.92
N TRP A 109 -1.52 6.64 -4.52
CA TRP A 109 -1.98 5.30 -4.80
C TRP A 109 -2.73 4.73 -3.60
N ILE A 110 -3.90 4.16 -3.86
CA ILE A 110 -4.68 3.37 -2.91
C ILE A 110 -4.64 1.92 -3.38
N PRO A 111 -3.75 1.08 -2.81
CA PRO A 111 -3.64 -0.30 -3.22
C PRO A 111 -4.92 -1.10 -3.04
N ILE A 112 -5.29 -1.83 -4.09
CA ILE A 112 -6.38 -2.79 -4.12
C ILE A 112 -5.86 -4.22 -4.25
N PHE A 113 -4.57 -4.40 -4.58
CA PHE A 113 -3.92 -5.70 -4.60
C PHE A 113 -2.41 -5.57 -4.41
N VAL A 114 -1.82 -6.52 -3.68
CA VAL A 114 -0.37 -6.61 -3.46
C VAL A 114 0.06 -8.05 -3.65
N ALA A 115 1.18 -8.27 -4.32
CA ALA A 115 1.83 -9.57 -4.44
C ALA A 115 3.35 -9.45 -4.32
N GLY A 116 3.98 -10.49 -3.76
CA GLY A 116 5.42 -10.68 -3.80
C GLY A 116 5.82 -11.69 -4.87
N THR A 117 6.94 -12.38 -4.65
CA THR A 117 7.36 -13.49 -5.52
C THR A 117 6.42 -14.68 -5.41
N GLY A 118 6.09 -15.30 -6.54
CA GLY A 118 5.27 -16.52 -6.58
C GLY A 118 3.83 -16.25 -7.03
N ASP A 119 2.98 -17.27 -6.89
CA ASP A 119 1.55 -17.14 -7.15
C ASP A 119 0.90 -16.36 -6.01
N ALA A 120 -0.03 -15.47 -6.35
CA ALA A 120 -0.81 -14.71 -5.39
C ALA A 120 -2.28 -14.67 -5.81
N ALA A 121 -3.17 -14.80 -4.82
CA ALA A 121 -4.60 -14.63 -5.03
C ALA A 121 -5.22 -13.94 -3.82
N MET A 122 -6.19 -13.06 -4.07
CA MET A 122 -7.00 -12.42 -3.06
C MET A 122 -8.46 -12.74 -3.33
N ALA A 123 -8.92 -13.90 -2.85
CA ALA A 123 -10.33 -14.23 -2.85
C ALA A 123 -11.01 -13.49 -1.69
N MET A 124 -12.01 -12.68 -2.02
CA MET A 124 -12.76 -11.90 -1.04
C MET A 124 -13.89 -12.74 -0.43
N PRO A 125 -14.38 -12.39 0.78
CA PRO A 125 -15.51 -13.08 1.40
C PRO A 125 -16.78 -13.07 0.52
N GLU A 126 -17.73 -13.97 0.82
CA GLU A 126 -18.99 -14.04 0.06
C GLU A 126 -19.74 -12.69 0.09
N GLY A 127 -20.12 -12.20 -1.10
CA GLY A 127 -20.80 -10.92 -1.26
C GLY A 127 -19.90 -9.69 -1.15
N ALA A 128 -18.61 -9.87 -0.84
CA ALA A 128 -17.63 -8.80 -0.82
C ALA A 128 -16.94 -8.61 -2.16
N GLY A 129 -16.56 -7.36 -2.45
CA GLY A 129 -15.87 -7.02 -3.68
C GLY A 129 -15.31 -5.60 -3.70
N HIS A 130 -14.29 -5.37 -4.51
CA HIS A 130 -13.93 -4.01 -4.90
C HIS A 130 -14.99 -3.45 -5.86
N ILE A 131 -15.35 -2.19 -5.64
CA ILE A 131 -16.23 -1.42 -6.51
C ILE A 131 -15.37 -0.41 -7.26
N LEU A 132 -15.17 -0.63 -8.56
CA LEU A 132 -14.36 0.25 -9.41
C LEU A 132 -15.28 0.88 -10.46
N GLU A 133 -15.50 2.18 -10.37
CA GLU A 133 -16.38 2.89 -11.29
C GLU A 133 -15.70 3.16 -12.64
N LYS A 134 -16.52 3.29 -13.69
CA LYS A 134 -16.06 3.78 -14.98
C LYS A 134 -15.33 5.11 -14.82
N GLY A 135 -14.15 5.20 -15.45
CA GLY A 135 -13.31 6.39 -15.42
C GLY A 135 -12.31 6.42 -14.27
N THR A 136 -12.41 5.51 -13.29
CA THR A 136 -11.34 5.29 -12.31
C THR A 136 -10.07 4.89 -13.04
N GLN A 137 -8.96 5.56 -12.69
CA GLN A 137 -7.64 5.16 -13.17
C GLN A 137 -6.99 4.22 -12.15
N LEU A 138 -6.43 3.15 -12.68
CA LEU A 138 -5.71 2.12 -11.94
C LEU A 138 -4.26 2.10 -12.41
N THR A 139 -3.31 1.97 -11.49
CA THR A 139 -1.88 1.83 -11.79
C THR A 139 -1.39 0.47 -11.31
N MET A 140 -0.78 -0.30 -12.21
CA MET A 140 0.01 -1.49 -11.89
C MET A 140 1.48 -1.11 -11.81
N GLN A 141 2.04 -1.13 -10.61
CA GLN A 141 3.46 -0.97 -10.36
C GLN A 141 4.10 -2.37 -10.28
N LEU A 142 5.22 -2.53 -10.97
CA LEU A 142 6.05 -3.72 -11.01
C LEU A 142 7.44 -3.38 -10.51
N HIS A 143 7.81 -3.97 -9.37
CA HIS A 143 9.21 -4.05 -8.94
C HIS A 143 9.82 -5.32 -9.52
N LEU A 144 10.78 -5.14 -10.41
CA LEU A 144 11.37 -6.18 -11.22
C LEU A 144 12.82 -6.41 -10.82
N LEU A 145 13.19 -7.66 -10.54
CA LEU A 145 14.54 -8.09 -10.22
C LEU A 145 14.98 -9.24 -11.13
N ASN A 146 15.83 -8.95 -12.10
CA ASN A 146 16.44 -9.99 -12.93
C ASN A 146 17.77 -10.45 -12.35
N ALA A 147 17.74 -11.39 -11.41
CA ALA A 147 18.94 -12.00 -10.82
C ALA A 147 19.64 -13.01 -11.75
N THR A 148 19.16 -13.23 -12.98
CA THR A 148 19.71 -14.20 -13.93
C THR A 148 20.81 -13.60 -14.80
N PRO A 149 21.68 -14.40 -15.43
CA PRO A 149 22.73 -13.90 -16.32
C PRO A 149 22.24 -13.54 -17.72
N GLU A 150 20.96 -13.72 -18.02
CA GLU A 150 20.36 -13.47 -19.33
C GLU A 150 19.28 -12.38 -19.22
N GLU A 151 19.04 -11.68 -20.31
CA GLU A 151 17.91 -10.75 -20.41
C GLU A 151 16.58 -11.51 -20.41
N VAL A 152 15.56 -10.95 -19.77
CA VAL A 152 14.22 -11.53 -19.70
C VAL A 152 13.22 -10.55 -20.31
N THR A 153 12.37 -11.04 -21.22
CA THR A 153 11.27 -10.27 -21.85
C THR A 153 9.95 -10.93 -21.49
N GLU A 154 9.05 -10.17 -20.84
CA GLU A 154 7.79 -10.72 -20.31
C GLU A 154 6.61 -9.78 -20.52
N THR A 155 5.41 -10.36 -20.39
CA THR A 155 4.15 -9.66 -20.16
C THR A 155 3.55 -10.21 -18.87
N VAL A 156 3.06 -9.34 -18.00
CA VAL A 156 2.46 -9.68 -16.71
C VAL A 156 0.95 -9.42 -16.78
N PRO A 157 0.12 -10.47 -16.96
CA PRO A 157 -1.31 -10.34 -16.81
C PRO A 157 -1.71 -10.45 -15.33
N LEU A 158 -2.64 -9.60 -14.91
CA LEU A 158 -3.29 -9.63 -13.61
C LEU A 158 -4.79 -9.80 -13.81
N HIS A 159 -5.35 -10.87 -13.26
CA HIS A 159 -6.70 -11.33 -13.58
C HIS A 159 -7.68 -10.98 -12.46
N PHE A 160 -8.76 -10.30 -12.81
CA PHE A 160 -9.83 -9.85 -11.93
C PHE A 160 -11.09 -10.63 -12.25
N HIS A 161 -11.60 -11.44 -11.32
CA HIS A 161 -12.86 -12.14 -11.49
C HIS A 161 -14.02 -11.16 -11.33
N LYS A 162 -14.91 -11.12 -12.32
CA LYS A 162 -16.02 -10.17 -12.37
C LYS A 162 -17.23 -10.68 -11.59
N MET A 163 -17.82 -9.79 -10.79
CA MET A 163 -19.12 -10.03 -10.19
C MET A 163 -20.24 -9.62 -11.14
N ALA A 164 -21.30 -10.42 -11.21
CA ALA A 164 -22.48 -10.12 -12.04
C ALA A 164 -23.40 -9.05 -11.43
N THR A 165 -23.27 -8.81 -10.13
CA THR A 165 -24.04 -7.84 -9.35
C THR A 165 -23.11 -7.05 -8.46
N GLU A 166 -23.50 -5.83 -8.14
CA GLU A 166 -22.75 -4.96 -7.23
C GLU A 166 -22.53 -5.68 -5.88
N PRO A 167 -21.33 -5.58 -5.28
CA PRO A 167 -21.03 -6.18 -3.99
C PRO A 167 -21.95 -5.65 -2.89
N GLU A 168 -22.36 -6.53 -1.96
CA GLU A 168 -23.08 -6.12 -0.75
C GLU A 168 -22.10 -5.50 0.28
N TYR A 169 -20.85 -5.98 0.27
CA TYR A 169 -19.81 -5.55 1.20
C TYR A 169 -18.61 -5.01 0.41
N PRO A 170 -18.52 -3.68 0.20
CA PRO A 170 -17.34 -3.08 -0.42
C PRO A 170 -16.07 -3.47 0.35
N VAL A 171 -15.01 -3.79 -0.39
CA VAL A 171 -13.69 -4.05 0.17
C VAL A 171 -12.85 -2.80 0.09
N GLU A 172 -12.34 -2.38 1.25
CA GLU A 172 -11.43 -1.25 1.41
C GLU A 172 -10.09 -1.72 1.98
N MET A 173 -9.05 -0.94 1.72
CA MET A 173 -7.79 -1.07 2.45
C MET A 173 -7.90 -0.35 3.80
N VAL A 174 -7.34 -0.95 4.84
CA VAL A 174 -7.08 -0.33 6.15
C VAL A 174 -5.58 -0.39 6.45
N ILE A 175 -5.04 0.62 7.13
CA ILE A 175 -3.62 0.69 7.49
C ILE A 175 -3.48 1.01 8.98
N PHE A 176 -2.76 0.18 9.72
CA PHE A 176 -2.40 0.44 11.11
C PHE A 176 -0.90 0.60 11.23
N GLY A 177 -0.41 1.63 11.92
CA GLY A 177 1.03 1.85 11.95
C GLY A 177 1.48 3.14 12.60
N ASN A 178 2.71 3.54 12.27
CA ASN A 178 3.29 4.80 12.76
C ASN A 178 4.30 5.35 11.74
N MET A 179 4.13 6.63 11.39
CA MET A 179 5.03 7.36 10.49
C MET A 179 6.11 8.16 11.23
N SER A 180 5.98 8.36 12.55
CA SER A 180 7.01 8.96 13.39
C SER A 180 8.14 7.96 13.68
N ILE A 181 8.94 7.68 12.64
CA ILE A 181 10.10 6.79 12.69
C ILE A 181 11.37 7.63 12.80
N ALA A 182 12.19 7.35 13.82
CA ALA A 182 13.53 7.87 13.98
C ALA A 182 14.40 6.80 14.63
N LEU A 183 15.13 6.04 13.81
CA LEU A 183 15.97 4.92 14.21
C LEU A 183 17.42 5.42 14.36
N PRO A 184 17.97 5.53 15.59
CA PRO A 184 19.33 6.02 15.76
C PRO A 184 20.37 5.04 15.21
N PRO A 185 21.56 5.52 14.86
CA PRO A 185 22.60 4.68 14.27
C PRO A 185 23.19 3.67 15.26
N GLY A 186 23.38 2.43 14.81
CA GLY A 186 24.08 1.36 15.53
C GLY A 186 23.28 0.73 16.66
N GLU A 187 21.95 0.86 16.69
CA GLU A 187 21.10 0.31 17.74
C GLU A 187 19.81 -0.34 17.22
N GLU A 188 19.27 -1.26 18.03
CA GLU A 188 17.93 -1.81 17.86
C GLU A 188 16.89 -0.80 18.40
N SER A 189 15.76 -0.69 17.72
CA SER A 189 14.70 0.27 18.05
C SER A 189 13.32 -0.34 17.84
N GLU A 190 12.33 0.15 18.59
CA GLU A 190 10.92 -0.19 18.39
C GLU A 190 10.13 1.06 18.02
N VAL A 191 9.22 0.92 17.06
CA VAL A 191 8.24 1.93 16.69
C VAL A 191 6.86 1.35 16.95
N ILE A 192 6.02 2.10 17.67
CA ILE A 192 4.69 1.65 18.10
C ILE A 192 3.62 2.57 17.52
N GLY A 193 2.76 2.04 16.67
CA GLY A 193 1.50 2.65 16.27
C GLY A 193 0.38 2.26 17.24
N ASN A 194 -0.43 3.22 17.67
CA ASN A 194 -1.62 2.96 18.47
C ASN A 194 -2.78 3.80 17.97
N CYS A 195 -3.95 3.21 17.84
CA CYS A 195 -5.17 3.91 17.47
C CYS A 195 -6.42 3.20 17.96
N ASP A 196 -7.52 3.94 18.02
CA ASP A 196 -8.84 3.39 18.30
C ASP A 196 -9.61 3.39 16.96
N SER A 197 -10.26 2.28 16.62
CA SER A 197 -11.01 2.15 15.36
C SER A 197 -12.21 3.09 15.35
N ASP A 198 -12.47 3.73 14.22
CA ASP A 198 -13.62 4.64 14.02
C ASP A 198 -14.86 3.92 13.46
N SER A 199 -14.71 2.64 13.10
CA SER A 199 -15.72 1.85 12.42
C SER A 199 -15.56 0.36 12.73
N ASP A 200 -16.66 -0.38 12.55
CA ASP A 200 -16.65 -1.83 12.53
C ASP A 200 -16.01 -2.32 11.22
N MET A 201 -15.05 -3.23 11.31
CA MET A 201 -14.42 -3.81 10.13
C MET A 201 -14.07 -5.27 10.34
N THR A 202 -13.99 -6.04 9.25
CA THR A 202 -13.43 -7.39 9.26
C THR A 202 -12.34 -7.50 8.21
N ILE A 203 -11.09 -7.59 8.68
CA ILE A 203 -9.89 -7.78 7.88
C ILE A 203 -9.84 -9.26 7.48
N PHE A 204 -9.90 -9.53 6.19
CA PHE A 204 -9.86 -10.90 5.64
C PHE A 204 -8.51 -11.24 5.00
N SER A 205 -7.65 -10.25 4.82
CA SER A 205 -6.32 -10.42 4.26
C SER A 205 -5.41 -9.31 4.74
N ALA A 206 -4.13 -9.61 5.00
CA ALA A 206 -3.16 -8.61 5.45
C ALA A 206 -1.80 -8.73 4.78
N PHE A 207 -1.11 -7.61 4.76
CA PHE A 207 0.22 -7.42 4.20
C PHE A 207 1.04 -6.60 5.21
N PRO A 208 1.84 -7.26 6.08
CA PRO A 208 2.74 -6.56 6.98
C PRO A 208 3.91 -5.95 6.17
N HIS A 209 4.17 -4.67 6.35
CA HIS A 209 5.14 -3.93 5.54
C HIS A 209 6.13 -3.14 6.41
N MET A 210 7.41 -3.36 6.13
CA MET A 210 8.58 -2.67 6.69
C MET A 210 9.68 -2.65 5.61
N HIS A 211 10.77 -1.90 5.82
CA HIS A 211 11.92 -1.93 4.91
C HIS A 211 13.09 -2.74 5.48
N LEU A 212 14.31 -2.48 4.98
CA LEU A 212 15.50 -3.34 5.12
C LEU A 212 15.96 -3.57 6.57
N LEU A 213 15.69 -2.61 7.47
CA LEU A 213 16.09 -2.67 8.87
C LEU A 213 15.06 -3.42 9.72
N GLY A 214 13.88 -3.74 9.19
CA GLY A 214 12.83 -4.45 9.91
C GLY A 214 13.25 -5.83 10.41
N ARG A 215 12.80 -6.18 11.62
CA ARG A 215 13.14 -7.44 12.30
C ARG A 215 11.95 -8.21 12.82
N SER A 216 10.89 -7.53 13.27
CA SER A 216 9.63 -8.17 13.61
C SER A 216 8.48 -7.18 13.61
N MET A 217 7.26 -7.71 13.45
CA MET A 217 6.01 -6.99 13.62
C MET A 217 5.08 -7.78 14.53
N VAL A 218 4.46 -7.10 15.49
CA VAL A 218 3.39 -7.63 16.35
C VAL A 218 2.20 -6.69 16.25
N VAL A 219 1.01 -7.25 16.03
CA VAL A 219 -0.25 -6.50 16.06
C VAL A 219 -1.07 -7.04 17.21
N GLU A 220 -1.54 -6.14 18.06
CA GLU A 220 -2.45 -6.43 19.16
C GLU A 220 -3.76 -5.66 18.95
N ALA A 221 -4.88 -6.25 19.34
CA ALA A 221 -6.18 -5.58 19.31
C ALA A 221 -7.04 -5.94 20.53
N GLY A 222 -7.96 -5.06 20.91
CA GLY A 222 -8.88 -5.27 22.03
C GLY A 222 -9.68 -4.02 22.39
N PRO A 223 -10.66 -4.09 23.30
CA PRO A 223 -11.55 -2.97 23.60
C PRO A 223 -10.87 -1.78 24.30
N ASP A 224 -9.70 -2.00 24.90
CA ASP A 224 -8.89 -0.98 25.55
C ASP A 224 -7.43 -1.45 25.71
N GLU A 225 -6.57 -0.53 26.12
CA GLU A 225 -5.14 -0.72 26.39
C GLU A 225 -4.84 -1.89 27.35
N ASP A 226 -5.70 -2.15 28.34
CA ASP A 226 -5.51 -3.21 29.35
C ASP A 226 -6.00 -4.59 28.85
N SER A 227 -6.70 -4.63 27.72
CA SER A 227 -7.36 -5.81 27.17
C SER A 227 -6.83 -6.25 25.81
N LEU A 228 -5.70 -5.68 25.37
CA LEU A 228 -5.04 -6.04 24.12
C LEU A 228 -4.60 -7.51 24.09
N VAL A 229 -4.87 -8.16 22.96
CA VAL A 229 -4.38 -9.51 22.65
C VAL A 229 -3.63 -9.50 21.33
N GLU A 230 -2.56 -10.28 21.23
CA GLU A 230 -1.85 -10.49 19.97
C GLU A 230 -2.77 -11.15 18.95
N VAL A 231 -3.00 -10.48 17.83
CA VAL A 231 -3.83 -10.93 16.71
C VAL A 231 -3.00 -11.28 15.48
N PHE A 232 -1.79 -10.74 15.37
CA PHE A 232 -0.85 -11.07 14.31
C PHE A 232 0.60 -10.94 14.79
N ARG A 233 1.49 -11.79 14.26
CA ARG A 233 2.93 -11.74 14.50
C ARG A 233 3.71 -12.19 13.26
N ARG A 234 4.75 -11.44 12.91
CA ARG A 234 5.79 -11.82 11.97
C ARG A 234 7.15 -11.65 12.65
N ASP A 235 7.76 -12.77 13.04
CA ASP A 235 9.05 -12.81 13.74
C ASP A 235 9.78 -14.14 13.44
N PRO A 236 10.90 -14.14 12.70
CA PRO A 236 11.54 -12.96 12.12
C PRO A 236 10.72 -12.36 10.97
N TYR A 237 10.86 -11.06 10.79
CA TYR A 237 10.50 -10.36 9.56
C TYR A 237 11.66 -10.47 8.55
N ASP A 238 11.31 -10.68 7.28
CA ASP A 238 12.24 -10.72 6.16
C ASP A 238 11.70 -9.79 5.06
N PHE A 239 12.51 -8.82 4.65
CA PHE A 239 12.14 -7.81 3.65
C PHE A 239 11.84 -8.45 2.29
N ASP A 240 12.49 -9.57 1.96
CA ASP A 240 12.27 -10.26 0.70
C ASP A 240 11.01 -11.16 0.73
N ASP A 241 10.42 -11.41 1.92
CA ASP A 241 9.27 -12.30 2.12
C ASP A 241 8.00 -11.53 2.53
N GLN A 242 7.62 -10.57 1.68
CA GLN A 242 6.42 -9.76 1.85
C GLN A 242 5.32 -10.24 0.91
N PHE A 243 4.33 -10.93 1.48
CA PHE A 243 3.21 -11.51 0.75
C PHE A 243 1.89 -11.24 1.45
N LEU A 244 0.86 -11.14 0.64
CA LEU A 244 -0.52 -11.05 1.10
C LEU A 244 -0.92 -12.37 1.78
N SER A 245 -1.38 -12.28 3.02
CA SER A 245 -1.75 -13.43 3.85
C SER A 245 -3.24 -13.39 4.18
N PRO A 246 -4.02 -14.43 3.85
CA PRO A 246 -5.40 -14.55 4.32
C PRO A 246 -5.45 -14.56 5.85
N MET A 247 -6.45 -13.88 6.41
CA MET A 247 -6.72 -13.90 7.84
C MET A 247 -8.20 -13.62 8.12
N GLU A 248 -8.59 -13.61 9.39
CA GLU A 248 -9.92 -13.16 9.79
C GLU A 248 -9.79 -12.45 11.13
N LEU A 249 -9.89 -11.12 11.09
CA LEU A 249 -9.81 -10.27 12.27
C LEU A 249 -10.93 -9.25 12.23
N SER A 250 -11.86 -9.38 13.17
CA SER A 250 -12.87 -8.37 13.42
C SER A 250 -12.35 -7.34 14.41
N ILE A 251 -12.52 -6.06 14.05
CA ILE A 251 -12.25 -4.90 14.89
C ILE A 251 -13.57 -4.14 14.98
N ASN A 252 -14.03 -3.86 16.19
CA ASN A 252 -15.25 -3.08 16.40
C ASN A 252 -14.91 -1.59 16.50
N GLU A 253 -15.89 -0.74 16.23
CA GLU A 253 -15.80 0.70 16.53
C GLU A 253 -15.38 0.89 18.01
N GLY A 254 -14.33 1.68 18.21
CA GLY A 254 -13.73 1.97 19.51
C GLY A 254 -12.70 0.95 20.02
N ASP A 255 -12.51 -0.19 19.35
CA ASP A 255 -11.43 -1.12 19.71
C ASP A 255 -10.06 -0.47 19.45
N ARG A 256 -9.13 -0.70 20.37
CA ARG A 256 -7.72 -0.35 20.27
C ARG A 256 -7.00 -1.32 19.35
N VAL A 257 -6.19 -0.80 18.42
CA VAL A 257 -5.20 -1.56 17.66
C VAL A 257 -3.82 -1.00 17.94
N ARG A 258 -2.86 -1.88 18.25
CA ARG A 258 -1.45 -1.56 18.41
C ARG A 258 -0.61 -2.33 17.40
N VAL A 259 0.25 -1.63 16.68
CA VAL A 259 1.29 -2.22 15.82
C VAL A 259 2.64 -1.89 16.43
N THR A 260 3.44 -2.91 16.74
CA THR A 260 4.83 -2.77 17.20
C THR A 260 5.76 -3.34 16.15
N CYS A 261 6.61 -2.47 15.61
CA CYS A 261 7.64 -2.79 14.63
C CYS A 261 9.02 -2.70 15.28
N SER A 262 9.84 -3.75 15.17
CA SER A 262 11.23 -3.71 15.64
C SER A 262 12.21 -3.58 14.47
N TYR A 263 13.30 -2.87 14.70
CA TYR A 263 14.33 -2.58 13.73
C TYR A 263 15.73 -2.78 14.31
N ASP A 264 16.69 -3.01 13.43
CA ASP A 264 18.12 -3.06 13.74
C ASP A 264 18.87 -2.14 12.76
N ASN A 265 19.08 -0.89 13.17
CA ASN A 265 19.81 0.09 12.38
C ASN A 265 21.32 -0.09 12.60
N HIS A 266 21.95 -0.82 11.69
CA HIS A 266 23.40 -1.07 11.70
C HIS A 266 24.20 -0.03 10.91
N HIS A 267 23.55 1.03 10.40
CA HIS A 267 24.20 2.15 9.74
C HIS A 267 24.80 3.16 10.73
N ASP A 268 25.60 4.10 10.23
CA ASP A 268 26.20 5.19 11.01
C ASP A 268 25.39 6.49 10.99
N GLU A 269 24.24 6.48 10.31
CA GLU A 269 23.27 7.57 10.27
C GLU A 269 21.90 7.18 10.82
N MET A 270 21.11 8.20 11.17
CA MET A 270 19.73 8.03 11.57
C MET A 270 18.86 7.70 10.35
N VAL A 271 17.99 6.70 10.49
CA VAL A 271 17.01 6.36 9.46
C VAL A 271 15.62 6.80 9.91
N THR A 272 14.91 7.49 9.03
CA THR A 272 13.56 8.03 9.27
C THR A 272 12.54 7.38 8.35
N PHE A 273 11.27 7.74 8.54
CA PHE A 273 10.20 7.37 7.62
C PHE A 273 10.48 7.84 6.18
N GLY A 274 10.04 7.06 5.18
CA GLY A 274 10.07 7.45 3.78
C GLY A 274 9.75 6.30 2.81
N GLU A 275 9.55 6.63 1.54
CA GLU A 275 9.15 5.69 0.47
C GLU A 275 10.31 4.84 -0.07
N SER A 276 11.55 5.31 0.08
CA SER A 276 12.73 4.55 -0.35
C SER A 276 12.94 3.34 0.54
N THR A 277 13.40 2.23 -0.02
CA THR A 277 13.82 1.03 0.74
C THR A 277 14.95 1.30 1.72
N THR A 278 15.67 2.41 1.56
CA THR A 278 16.72 2.88 2.48
C THR A 278 16.19 3.78 3.61
N ASN A 279 14.93 4.20 3.53
CA ASN A 279 14.15 4.74 4.64
C ASN A 279 13.37 3.59 5.32
N GLU A 280 12.49 3.88 6.28
CA GLU A 280 11.69 2.84 6.95
C GLU A 280 10.18 3.09 6.96
N MET A 281 9.43 2.01 7.16
CA MET A 281 7.97 2.02 7.32
C MET A 281 7.53 1.04 8.41
N CYS A 282 6.43 1.36 9.09
CA CYS A 282 5.78 0.50 10.08
C CYS A 282 4.29 0.40 9.77
N PHE A 283 3.89 -0.51 8.88
CA PHE A 283 2.50 -0.64 8.47
C PHE A 283 2.00 -2.08 8.48
N PHE A 284 0.92 -2.31 9.22
CA PHE A 284 0.07 -3.47 9.04
C PHE A 284 -1.08 -3.07 8.11
N ILE A 285 -1.00 -3.50 6.86
CA ILE A 285 -1.99 -3.21 5.82
C ILE A 285 -3.00 -4.36 5.79
N GLY A 286 -4.29 -4.05 5.82
CA GLY A 286 -5.38 -5.02 5.74
C GLY A 286 -6.33 -4.71 4.58
N PHE A 287 -6.95 -5.74 4.03
CA PHE A 287 -8.13 -5.63 3.18
C PHE A 287 -9.33 -6.05 4.01
N ALA A 288 -10.31 -5.15 4.11
CA ALA A 288 -11.41 -5.28 5.05
C ALA A 288 -12.77 -5.06 4.39
N THR A 289 -13.77 -5.75 4.92
CA THR A 289 -15.18 -5.45 4.68
C THR A 289 -15.72 -4.56 5.79
N GLN A 290 -16.84 -3.87 5.53
CA GLN A 290 -17.59 -3.04 6.50
C GLN A 290 -16.88 -1.76 6.97
N ALA A 291 -15.60 -1.59 6.64
CA ALA A 291 -14.90 -0.32 6.78
C ALA A 291 -15.68 0.81 6.10
N THR A 292 -15.96 1.89 6.83
CA THR A 292 -16.81 2.98 6.34
C THR A 292 -16.05 4.01 5.50
N HIS A 293 -14.72 3.88 5.42
CA HIS A 293 -13.83 4.80 4.72
C HIS A 293 -12.79 4.07 3.87
N GLN A 294 -12.49 4.66 2.71
CA GLN A 294 -11.41 4.25 1.83
C GLN A 294 -10.09 4.70 2.47
N LEU A 295 -9.42 3.76 3.18
CA LEU A 295 -8.38 3.96 4.22
C LEU A 295 -8.90 4.11 5.66
N ALA A 296 -9.73 3.19 6.16
CA ALA A 296 -10.25 3.20 7.54
C ALA A 296 -9.23 2.74 8.61
N GLY A 297 -7.98 3.21 8.54
CA GLY A 297 -6.94 2.87 9.51
C GLY A 297 -6.17 4.10 9.98
N CYS A 298 -5.64 4.05 11.19
CA CYS A 298 -4.96 5.20 11.79
C CYS A 298 -3.45 4.96 11.91
N ILE A 299 -2.70 6.01 11.57
CA ILE A 299 -1.25 6.06 11.62
C ILE A 299 -0.84 6.96 12.79
N GLY A 300 -0.19 6.38 13.80
CA GLY A 300 0.42 7.13 14.90
C GLY A 300 1.43 8.15 14.39
N GLY A 301 1.41 9.36 14.96
CA GLY A 301 2.29 10.47 14.56
C GLY A 301 1.58 11.68 13.92
N GLY A 302 0.30 11.55 13.55
CA GLY A 302 -0.54 12.67 13.06
C GLY A 302 -1.37 13.38 14.14
N GLY A 303 -1.22 13.00 15.41
CA GLY A 303 -2.14 13.38 16.49
C GLY A 303 -1.85 14.73 17.13
N ASN A 304 -2.33 15.81 16.51
CA ASN A 304 -2.90 17.02 17.11
C ASN A 304 -3.34 17.91 15.95
N SER A 305 -4.51 18.56 16.03
CA SER A 305 -4.85 19.61 15.07
C SER A 305 -3.70 20.62 15.00
N PHE A 306 -3.01 20.68 13.85
CA PHE A 306 -1.81 21.50 13.67
C PHE A 306 -2.15 22.98 13.48
N LEU A 307 -3.44 23.31 13.37
CA LEU A 307 -3.94 24.63 13.06
C LEU A 307 -4.47 25.33 14.31
N PRO A 308 -4.14 26.63 14.52
CA PRO A 308 -4.57 27.39 15.69
C PRO A 308 -6.10 27.60 15.71
N GLU A 309 -6.69 27.76 16.91
CA GLU A 309 -8.13 28.05 17.09
C GLU A 309 -8.61 29.32 16.34
N THR A 310 -7.69 30.17 15.89
CA THR A 310 -7.96 31.40 15.10
C THR A 310 -7.94 31.17 13.59
N CYS A 311 -7.63 29.96 13.14
CA CYS A 311 -7.58 29.62 11.72
C CYS A 311 -8.99 29.71 11.12
N GLY A 312 -9.15 30.50 10.04
CA GLY A 312 -10.44 30.72 9.38
C GLY A 312 -11.13 32.06 9.70
N ASP A 313 -10.51 32.93 10.52
CA ASP A 313 -11.01 34.30 10.75
C ASP A 313 -10.75 35.26 9.58
N ASP A 314 -9.89 34.88 8.64
CA ASP A 314 -9.59 35.67 7.44
C ASP A 314 -10.72 35.56 6.40
N PRO A 315 -11.05 36.65 5.68
CA PRO A 315 -11.90 36.55 4.52
C PRO A 315 -11.21 35.71 3.43
N PRO A 316 -11.98 34.96 2.60
CA PRO A 316 -11.39 34.19 1.52
C PRO A 316 -10.66 35.07 0.52
N ASN A 317 -9.52 34.61 0.01
CA ASN A 317 -8.75 35.37 -0.96
C ASN A 317 -9.25 35.18 -2.41
N ASP A 318 -8.48 35.69 -3.37
CA ASP A 318 -8.82 35.71 -4.79
C ASP A 318 -8.86 34.33 -5.46
N ILE A 319 -8.25 33.30 -4.87
CA ILE A 319 -8.32 31.91 -5.32
C ILE A 319 -9.30 31.06 -4.51
N GLY A 320 -10.00 31.65 -3.54
CA GLY A 320 -10.93 30.94 -2.65
C GLY A 320 -10.28 30.29 -1.44
N LEU A 321 -8.99 30.56 -1.18
CA LEU A 321 -8.30 30.06 0.01
C LEU A 321 -8.95 30.65 1.28
N GLY A 322 -9.29 29.81 2.26
CA GLY A 322 -10.01 30.19 3.46
C GLY A 322 -11.53 30.29 3.29
N ALA A 323 -12.09 29.96 2.12
CA ALA A 323 -13.54 29.88 1.93
C ALA A 323 -14.16 28.79 2.80
N PHE A 324 -15.33 29.07 3.37
CA PHE A 324 -16.10 28.06 4.11
C PHE A 324 -16.45 26.88 3.20
N CYS A 325 -16.31 25.66 3.69
CA CYS A 325 -16.66 24.44 2.99
C CYS A 325 -17.38 23.45 3.91
N SER A 326 -18.07 22.49 3.31
CA SER A 326 -18.68 21.39 4.05
C SER A 326 -18.19 20.04 3.51
N LYS A 327 -18.22 19.01 4.35
CA LYS A 327 -17.79 17.66 3.98
C LYS A 327 -18.48 17.18 2.70
N GLY A 328 -17.72 16.93 1.64
CA GLY A 328 -18.23 16.54 0.32
C GLY A 328 -19.10 17.59 -0.39
N GLY A 329 -19.09 18.85 0.05
CA GLY A 329 -19.96 19.92 -0.46
C GLY A 329 -19.49 20.56 -1.77
N GLY A 330 -18.22 20.38 -2.14
CA GLY A 330 -17.65 20.86 -3.40
C GLY A 330 -17.57 22.39 -3.50
N GLU A 331 -17.53 23.11 -2.37
CA GLU A 331 -17.44 24.57 -2.34
C GLU A 331 -16.04 25.10 -2.63
N CYS A 332 -15.02 24.25 -2.49
CA CYS A 332 -13.64 24.63 -2.75
C CYS A 332 -13.36 24.72 -4.26
N GLU A 333 -12.75 25.85 -4.65
CA GLU A 333 -12.30 26.07 -6.02
C GLU A 333 -11.21 25.06 -6.43
N SER A 334 -11.04 24.87 -7.74
CA SER A 334 -10.09 23.90 -8.30
C SER A 334 -8.68 24.09 -7.73
N GLY A 335 -8.13 23.03 -7.13
CA GLY A 335 -6.80 23.04 -6.50
C GLY A 335 -6.82 23.29 -4.99
N LEU A 336 -8.00 23.52 -4.41
CA LEU A 336 -8.21 23.57 -2.97
C LEU A 336 -8.97 22.33 -2.49
N MET A 337 -8.76 21.96 -1.23
CA MET A 337 -9.45 20.87 -0.55
C MET A 337 -10.15 21.38 0.70
N CYS A 338 -11.31 20.81 1.01
CA CYS A 338 -12.02 21.13 2.23
C CYS A 338 -11.36 20.44 3.42
N THR A 339 -11.14 21.17 4.51
CA THR A 339 -10.56 20.60 5.74
C THR A 339 -11.47 19.60 6.43
N GLU A 340 -12.80 19.69 6.26
CA GLU A 340 -13.72 18.65 6.77
C GLU A 340 -13.62 17.31 6.00
N ASP A 341 -12.94 17.29 4.85
CA ASP A 341 -12.60 16.07 4.12
C ASP A 341 -11.24 15.48 4.57
N LEU A 342 -10.54 16.11 5.52
CA LEU A 342 -9.23 15.67 6.04
C LEU A 342 -9.35 15.19 7.50
N GLU A 343 -8.67 14.09 7.81
CA GLU A 343 -8.85 13.31 9.05
C GLU A 343 -8.24 13.93 10.32
N TYR A 344 -7.71 15.16 10.26
CA TYR A 344 -7.00 15.81 11.38
C TYR A 344 -7.38 17.29 11.59
N THR A 345 -8.46 17.73 10.96
CA THR A 345 -8.93 19.13 10.98
C THR A 345 -10.39 19.27 11.39
N GLU A 346 -10.90 18.34 12.20
CA GLU A 346 -12.27 18.41 12.71
C GLU A 346 -12.59 19.77 13.35
N GLY A 347 -13.64 20.43 12.86
CA GLY A 347 -14.09 21.72 13.36
C GLY A 347 -13.43 22.92 12.68
N LEU A 348 -12.57 22.69 11.69
CA LEU A 348 -12.11 23.69 10.75
C LEU A 348 -12.82 23.43 9.42
N ASP A 349 -13.65 24.37 8.98
CA ASP A 349 -14.57 24.23 7.84
C ASP A 349 -14.15 25.15 6.69
N ILE A 350 -12.88 25.09 6.26
CA ILE A 350 -12.33 25.99 5.24
C ILE A 350 -11.58 25.28 4.10
N CYS A 351 -11.42 25.97 2.97
CA CYS A 351 -10.65 25.50 1.82
C CYS A 351 -9.15 25.81 1.98
N LEU A 352 -8.29 24.79 1.88
CA LEU A 352 -6.82 24.90 1.90
C LEU A 352 -6.20 24.38 0.60
N GLY A 353 -5.02 24.87 0.22
CA GLY A 353 -4.29 24.38 -0.95
C GLY A 353 -3.12 23.49 -0.55
N PHE A 354 -2.76 22.53 -1.41
CA PHE A 354 -1.66 21.58 -1.20
C PHE A 354 -0.64 21.66 -2.33
N GLY A 355 0.64 21.46 -2.01
CA GLY A 355 1.71 21.38 -3.00
C GLY A 355 2.16 22.72 -3.58
N CYS A 356 2.05 23.82 -2.81
CA CYS A 356 2.58 25.11 -3.26
C CYS A 356 4.11 25.10 -3.36
N SER A 357 4.64 25.86 -4.32
CA SER A 357 6.08 26.00 -4.57
C SER A 357 6.60 27.41 -4.29
N SER A 358 5.70 28.39 -4.22
CA SER A 358 5.98 29.79 -3.90
C SER A 358 4.75 30.48 -3.32
N GLN A 359 4.92 31.66 -2.70
CA GLN A 359 3.81 32.47 -2.20
C GLN A 359 2.76 32.82 -3.28
N ALA A 360 3.20 32.94 -4.54
CA ALA A 360 2.31 33.29 -5.65
C ALA A 360 1.25 32.21 -5.93
N ASP A 361 1.54 30.95 -5.60
CA ASP A 361 0.62 29.82 -5.81
C ASP A 361 -0.60 29.90 -4.87
N CYS A 362 -0.48 30.65 -3.77
CA CYS A 362 -1.51 30.74 -2.73
C CYS A 362 -2.43 31.95 -2.86
N GLY A 363 -2.31 32.74 -3.93
CA GLY A 363 -3.13 33.94 -4.13
C GLY A 363 -2.75 35.12 -3.24
N GLU A 364 -3.38 36.27 -3.46
CA GLU A 364 -3.09 37.50 -2.72
C GLU A 364 -3.45 37.34 -1.24
N GLY A 365 -2.45 37.41 -0.36
CA GLY A 365 -2.65 37.25 1.08
C GLY A 365 -2.71 35.80 1.55
N GLY A 366 -2.49 34.80 0.70
CA GLY A 366 -2.21 33.43 1.12
C GLY A 366 -0.73 33.25 1.50
N ILE A 367 -0.45 32.26 2.34
CA ILE A 367 0.91 31.89 2.75
C ILE A 367 1.22 30.50 2.23
N CYS A 368 2.29 30.36 1.44
CA CYS A 368 2.89 29.07 1.13
C CYS A 368 3.78 28.66 2.30
N CYS A 369 3.35 27.61 2.98
CA CYS A 369 3.89 27.16 4.25
C CYS A 369 4.52 25.79 4.10
N SER A 370 5.81 25.67 4.39
CA SER A 370 6.46 24.36 4.51
C SER A 370 6.36 23.87 5.95
N LEU A 371 5.81 22.67 6.11
CA LEU A 371 5.69 21.97 7.38
C LEU A 371 6.58 20.74 7.38
N ASP A 372 7.40 20.62 8.42
CA ASP A 372 8.19 19.41 8.66
C ASP A 372 7.49 18.56 9.74
N MET A 373 6.72 17.58 9.25
CA MET A 373 5.94 16.67 10.08
C MET A 373 6.44 15.24 9.90
N GLY A 374 7.77 15.08 9.77
CA GLY A 374 8.40 13.82 9.35
C GLY A 374 8.55 13.69 7.82
N MET A 375 7.94 14.60 7.05
CA MET A 375 8.17 14.83 5.63
C MET A 375 7.82 16.29 5.28
N PRO A 376 8.50 16.94 4.31
CA PRO A 376 8.19 18.30 3.92
C PRO A 376 6.87 18.33 3.14
N ILE A 377 5.84 18.91 3.74
CA ILE A 377 4.56 19.19 3.09
C ILE A 377 4.45 20.69 2.87
N THR A 378 4.06 21.11 1.67
CA THR A 378 3.78 22.51 1.39
C THR A 378 2.27 22.75 1.29
N LEU A 379 1.78 23.74 2.04
CA LEU A 379 0.36 24.09 2.13
C LEU A 379 0.16 25.57 1.81
N CYS A 380 -0.90 25.89 1.07
CA CYS A 380 -1.44 27.24 1.06
C CYS A 380 -2.38 27.40 2.25
N LEU A 381 -2.05 28.35 3.13
CA LEU A 381 -2.79 28.65 4.34
C LEU A 381 -3.20 30.12 4.39
N PRO A 382 -4.39 30.45 4.94
CA PRO A 382 -4.69 31.82 5.36
C PRO A 382 -3.68 32.33 6.40
N PRO A 383 -3.40 33.64 6.48
CA PRO A 383 -2.44 34.20 7.43
C PRO A 383 -2.75 33.87 8.90
N SER A 384 -4.03 33.85 9.27
CA SER A 384 -4.52 33.46 10.60
C SER A 384 -4.22 31.99 10.96
N CYS A 385 -3.92 31.16 9.95
CA CYS A 385 -3.55 29.75 10.09
C CYS A 385 -2.03 29.53 10.14
N SER A 386 -1.21 30.58 9.99
CA SER A 386 0.25 30.48 10.14
C SER A 386 0.65 30.20 11.59
N PHE A 387 1.61 29.30 11.79
CA PHE A 387 2.07 28.86 13.11
C PHE A 387 3.59 28.80 13.19
N GLY A 388 4.13 28.64 14.39
CA GLY A 388 5.57 28.71 14.67
C GLY A 388 6.43 27.59 14.05
N LEU A 389 5.84 26.59 13.39
CA LEU A 389 6.57 25.56 12.61
C LEU A 389 6.49 25.81 11.11
N CYS A 390 5.79 26.87 10.67
CA CYS A 390 5.69 27.24 9.28
C CYS A 390 6.97 27.92 8.81
N GLU A 391 7.71 27.29 7.91
CA GLU A 391 8.78 27.96 7.16
C GLU A 391 8.18 28.52 5.86
N GLU A 392 8.09 29.84 5.79
CA GLU A 392 7.60 30.53 4.59
C GLU A 392 8.59 30.33 3.44
N LEU A 393 8.09 29.84 2.30
CA LEU A 393 8.89 29.74 1.09
C LEU A 393 8.94 31.10 0.38
N ASP A 394 10.11 31.52 -0.11
CA ASP A 394 10.32 32.81 -0.79
C ASP A 394 9.55 32.94 -2.12
#